data_AF-A0A402BM44-F1
#
_entry.id   AF-A0A402BM44-F1
#
_cell.length_a   1.000
_cell.length_b   1.000
_cell.length_c   1.000
_cell.angle_alpha   90.00
_cell.angle_beta   90.00
_cell.angle_gamma   90.00
#
_symmetry.space_group_name_H-M   'P 1'
#
loop_
_entity.id
_entity.type
_entity.pdbx_description
1 polymer ?
#
loop_
_entity_poly.entity_id
_entity_poly.type
_entity_poly.pdbx_seq_one_letter_code
_entity_poly.pdbx_strand_id
1 'polypeptide(L)'
;MEFLIVSLCVINLILIIGVIFFQIRMANHRKDWTIGIYGVEKSLERIEKLLQDELAKSRLETGLNAKGLREEVFNALNRLNESVLRRMSENMTTQMQQLDSFAKQLSHLTQSNEQRMDKMRETVEGQLKAIQQDNTIKLEEMRKTVDEKLNVTLEKRLGESFRLVSERLELVHKGLGEMQSLALGVGDLKRVLTNVKTRGIWGEMQLGSLLEQILTIEQYAQNIATKPGSSERVEFAIKLPGRAKDGDVVWLPIDAKFPQEDYQRLLDAQEQGDFSLAEETAKALESRIKNEAKNIANKYISVPATTDFAILFLPTEGLYAEVLRRPGLCDILMREYKIIVTGPTTLAALLNSLQMGFRTLAIEKRSSEVWNILGAVKSEFGKFGDLLDKTHKKLQEASNSIDTAARKTRTITRKLKDVEELPQEEAVNILGTAAISEELDNCD
;
A
#
# COMPACT_ATOMS: atom_id res chain seq x y z
N MET A 1 -26.39 -167.01 -6.08
CA MET A 1 -26.35 -166.28 -4.78
C MET A 1 -24.98 -165.64 -4.53
N GLU A 2 -23.86 -166.29 -4.84
CA GLU A 2 -22.51 -165.76 -4.53
C GLU A 2 -22.06 -164.52 -5.34
N PHE A 3 -22.37 -164.43 -6.64
CA PHE A 3 -21.94 -163.30 -7.49
C PHE A 3 -22.57 -161.94 -7.11
N LEU A 4 -23.77 -161.96 -6.51
CA LEU A 4 -24.53 -160.75 -6.17
C LEU A 4 -23.97 -160.06 -4.91
N ILE A 5 -23.43 -160.85 -3.98
CA ILE A 5 -22.80 -160.37 -2.74
C ILE A 5 -21.45 -159.69 -3.04
N VAL A 6 -20.66 -160.26 -3.96
CA VAL A 6 -19.36 -159.70 -4.35
C VAL A 6 -19.54 -158.34 -5.05
N SER A 7 -20.52 -158.21 -5.94
CA SER A 7 -20.83 -156.93 -6.61
C SER A 7 -21.25 -155.83 -5.62
N LEU A 8 -22.07 -156.18 -4.62
CA LEU A 8 -22.52 -155.22 -3.61
C LEU A 8 -21.35 -154.73 -2.73
N CYS A 9 -20.43 -155.61 -2.36
CA CYS A 9 -19.23 -155.26 -1.60
C CYS A 9 -18.30 -154.31 -2.38
N VAL A 10 -18.15 -154.53 -3.70
CA VAL A 10 -17.32 -153.66 -4.55
C VAL A 10 -17.94 -152.27 -4.69
N ILE A 11 -19.26 -152.19 -4.89
CA ILE A 11 -19.96 -150.89 -4.96
C ILE A 11 -19.88 -150.13 -3.63
N ASN A 12 -20.02 -150.84 -2.50
CA ASN A 12 -19.89 -150.22 -1.17
C ASN A 12 -18.47 -149.71 -0.92
N LEU A 13 -17.45 -150.47 -1.33
CA LEU A 13 -16.05 -150.05 -1.25
C LEU A 13 -15.78 -148.79 -2.09
N ILE A 14 -16.31 -148.73 -3.32
CA ILE A 14 -16.17 -147.55 -4.19
C ILE A 14 -16.88 -146.33 -3.59
N LEU A 15 -18.07 -146.50 -3.00
CA LEU A 15 -18.77 -145.42 -2.31
C LEU A 15 -18.00 -144.91 -1.09
N ILE A 16 -17.43 -145.81 -0.28
CA ILE A 16 -16.60 -145.45 0.88
C ILE A 16 -15.36 -144.67 0.43
N ILE A 17 -14.67 -145.14 -0.61
CA ILE A 17 -13.50 -144.44 -1.17
C ILE A 17 -13.90 -143.06 -1.70
N GLY A 18 -15.05 -142.96 -2.38
CA GLY A 18 -15.59 -141.69 -2.87
C GLY A 18 -15.88 -140.69 -1.76
N VAL A 19 -16.49 -141.12 -0.66
CA VAL A 19 -16.78 -140.27 0.51
C VAL A 19 -15.50 -139.83 1.21
N ILE A 20 -14.53 -140.74 1.38
CA ILE A 20 -13.22 -140.41 1.98
C ILE A 20 -12.48 -139.38 1.12
N PHE A 21 -12.46 -139.57 -0.20
CA PHE A 21 -11.82 -138.61 -1.11
C PHE A 21 -12.50 -137.24 -1.07
N PHE A 22 -13.84 -137.19 -1.00
CA PHE A 22 -14.58 -135.94 -0.88
C PHE A 22 -14.30 -135.22 0.45
N GLN A 23 -14.24 -135.96 1.57
CA GLN A 23 -13.89 -135.38 2.87
C GLN A 23 -12.45 -134.85 2.91
N ILE A 24 -11.49 -135.57 2.34
CA ILE A 24 -10.09 -135.11 2.24
C ILE A 24 -10.00 -133.84 1.39
N ARG A 25 -10.72 -133.77 0.26
CA ARG A 25 -10.73 -132.59 -0.61
C ARG A 25 -11.37 -131.39 0.07
N MET A 26 -12.48 -131.56 0.78
CA MET A 26 -13.09 -130.49 1.58
C MET A 26 -12.16 -130.03 2.71
N ALA A 27 -11.48 -130.96 3.40
CA ALA A 27 -10.53 -130.62 4.47
C ALA A 27 -9.34 -129.81 3.94
N ASN A 28 -8.79 -130.16 2.78
CA ASN A 28 -7.73 -129.38 2.13
C ASN A 28 -8.23 -128.00 1.69
N HIS A 29 -9.42 -127.89 1.08
CA HIS A 29 -9.95 -126.60 0.67
C HIS A 29 -10.24 -125.69 1.87
N ARG A 30 -10.73 -126.24 2.99
CA ARG A 30 -10.93 -125.49 4.23
C ARG A 30 -9.61 -124.98 4.82
N LYS A 31 -8.53 -125.77 4.70
CA LYS A 31 -7.19 -125.41 5.15
C LYS A 31 -6.59 -124.25 4.32
N ASP A 32 -6.75 -124.27 3.00
CA ASP A 32 -6.30 -123.18 2.12
C ASP A 32 -7.02 -121.86 2.41
N TRP A 33 -8.34 -121.90 2.64
CA TRP A 33 -9.12 -120.71 3.01
C TRP A 33 -8.70 -120.13 4.37
N THR A 34 -8.38 -120.97 5.36
CA THR A 34 -7.87 -120.47 6.66
C THR A 34 -6.49 -119.83 6.55
N ILE A 35 -5.63 -120.33 5.67
CA ILE A 35 -4.30 -119.74 5.41
C ILE A 35 -4.43 -118.40 4.68
N GLY A 36 -5.36 -118.30 3.71
CA GLY A 36 -5.65 -117.05 3.00
C GLY A 36 -6.18 -115.94 3.93
N ILE A 37 -7.13 -116.27 4.81
CA ILE A 37 -7.69 -115.31 5.78
C ILE A 37 -6.61 -114.80 6.75
N TYR A 38 -5.75 -115.69 7.26
CA TYR A 38 -4.64 -115.30 8.13
C TYR A 38 -3.60 -114.41 7.41
N GLY A 39 -3.38 -114.65 6.11
CA GLY A 39 -2.54 -113.78 5.27
C GLY A 39 -3.11 -112.37 5.10
N VAL A 40 -4.43 -112.26 4.91
CA VAL A 40 -5.13 -110.96 4.79
C VAL A 40 -5.11 -110.21 6.12
N GLU A 41 -5.40 -110.88 7.24
CA GLU A 41 -5.36 -110.28 8.58
C GLU A 41 -3.97 -109.70 8.90
N LYS A 42 -2.90 -110.47 8.62
CA LYS A 42 -1.52 -110.01 8.79
C LYS A 42 -1.16 -108.83 7.86
N SER A 43 -1.76 -108.76 6.67
CA SER A 43 -1.55 -107.63 5.76
C SER A 43 -2.26 -106.37 6.24
N LEU A 44 -3.46 -106.50 6.82
CA LEU A 44 -4.22 -105.40 7.42
C LEU A 44 -3.51 -104.85 8.66
N GLU A 45 -3.01 -105.70 9.55
CA GLU A 45 -2.20 -105.27 10.70
C GLU A 45 -0.94 -104.51 10.27
N ARG A 46 -0.30 -104.92 9.17
CA ARG A 46 0.87 -104.24 8.63
C ARG A 46 0.52 -102.86 8.07
N ILE A 47 -0.60 -102.74 7.36
CA ILE A 47 -1.09 -101.46 6.83
C ILE A 47 -1.49 -100.53 7.96
N GLU A 48 -2.18 -101.03 8.99
CA GLU A 48 -2.55 -100.24 10.16
C GLU A 48 -1.31 -99.70 10.89
N LYS A 49 -0.29 -100.54 11.10
CA LYS A 49 0.98 -100.10 11.70
C LYS A 49 1.69 -99.03 10.85
N LEU A 50 1.70 -99.18 9.53
CA LEU A 50 2.30 -98.18 8.63
C LEU A 50 1.53 -96.85 8.66
N LEU A 51 0.20 -96.90 8.68
CA LEU A 51 -0.64 -95.70 8.81
C LEU A 51 -0.47 -95.01 10.16
N GLN A 52 -0.40 -95.77 11.25
CA GLN A 52 -0.14 -95.21 12.58
C GLN A 52 1.25 -94.56 12.65
N ASP A 53 2.27 -95.18 12.05
CA ASP A 53 3.62 -94.63 11.98
C ASP A 53 3.68 -93.36 11.11
N GLU A 54 2.99 -93.36 9.96
CA GLU A 54 2.93 -92.20 9.07
C GLU A 54 2.15 -91.02 9.69
N LEU A 55 1.04 -91.30 10.40
CA LEU A 55 0.31 -90.30 11.16
C LEU A 55 1.13 -89.76 12.34
N ALA A 56 1.93 -90.61 12.99
CA ALA A 56 2.84 -90.19 14.05
C ALA A 56 3.94 -89.27 13.50
N LYS A 57 4.54 -89.61 12.35
CA LYS A 57 5.50 -88.76 11.64
C LYS A 57 4.89 -87.44 11.19
N SER A 58 3.71 -87.47 10.57
CA SER A 58 3.00 -86.27 10.14
C SER A 58 2.67 -85.33 11.32
N ARG A 59 2.27 -85.88 12.48
CA ARG A 59 2.04 -85.10 13.71
C ARG A 59 3.34 -84.51 14.27
N LEU A 60 4.46 -85.23 14.17
CA LEU A 60 5.78 -84.72 14.58
C LEU A 60 6.25 -83.60 13.64
N GLU A 61 6.15 -83.78 12.32
CA GLU A 61 6.53 -82.79 11.32
C GLU A 61 5.68 -81.51 11.42
N THR A 62 4.36 -81.65 11.56
CA THR A 62 3.48 -80.49 11.79
C THR A 62 3.79 -79.80 13.12
N GLY A 63 4.14 -80.55 14.17
CA GLY A 63 4.59 -80.01 15.44
C GLY A 63 5.92 -79.23 15.33
N LEU A 64 6.88 -79.75 14.57
CA LEU A 64 8.17 -79.10 14.31
C LEU A 64 8.00 -77.85 13.45
N ASN A 65 7.21 -77.92 12.38
CA ASN A 65 6.91 -76.77 11.52
C ASN A 65 6.17 -75.67 12.30
N ALA A 66 5.23 -76.03 13.18
CA ALA A 66 4.53 -75.07 14.04
C ALA A 66 5.43 -74.44 15.12
N LYS A 67 6.53 -75.12 15.52
CA LYS A 67 7.57 -74.53 16.37
C LYS A 67 8.46 -73.59 15.58
N GLY A 68 8.93 -74.01 14.40
CA GLY A 68 9.75 -73.19 13.52
C GLY A 68 9.06 -71.88 13.13
N LEU A 69 7.77 -71.94 12.76
CA LEU A 69 6.98 -70.74 12.44
C LEU A 69 6.85 -69.80 13.65
N ARG A 70 6.64 -70.35 14.87
CA ARG A 70 6.56 -69.53 16.09
C ARG A 70 7.88 -68.86 16.41
N GLU A 71 8.99 -69.55 16.23
CA GLU A 71 10.33 -68.97 16.42
C GLU A 71 10.63 -67.90 15.37
N GLU A 72 10.28 -68.12 14.10
CA GLU A 72 10.42 -67.12 13.04
C GLU A 72 9.58 -65.87 13.32
N VAL A 73 8.31 -66.04 13.71
CA VAL A 73 7.43 -64.92 14.07
C VAL A 73 7.96 -64.17 15.30
N PHE A 74 8.43 -64.88 16.33
CA PHE A 74 9.01 -64.25 17.51
C PHE A 74 10.28 -63.45 17.16
N ASN A 75 11.15 -64.02 16.33
CA ASN A 75 12.35 -63.35 15.86
C ASN A 75 12.02 -62.14 14.96
N ALA A 76 11.00 -62.25 14.11
CA ALA A 76 10.54 -61.14 13.28
C ALA A 76 9.96 -60.00 14.13
N LEU A 77 9.15 -60.32 15.15
CA LEU A 77 8.58 -59.35 16.09
C LEU A 77 9.67 -58.66 16.93
N ASN A 78 10.66 -59.40 17.41
CA ASN A 78 11.79 -58.80 18.14
C ASN A 78 12.60 -57.85 17.26
N ARG A 79 12.90 -58.24 16.01
CA ARG A 79 13.58 -57.35 15.05
C ARG A 79 12.75 -56.10 14.75
N LEU A 80 11.43 -56.24 14.65
CA LEU A 80 10.52 -55.10 14.48
C LEU A 80 10.56 -54.17 15.69
N ASN A 81 10.50 -54.72 16.89
CA ASN A 81 10.56 -53.95 18.14
C ASN A 81 11.89 -53.19 18.26
N GLU A 82 13.03 -53.88 18.04
CA GLU A 82 14.35 -53.24 18.01
C GLU A 82 14.45 -52.14 16.95
N SER A 83 13.94 -52.39 15.75
CA SER A 83 13.87 -51.39 14.66
C SER A 83 13.07 -50.16 15.06
N VAL A 84 11.90 -50.35 15.68
CA VAL A 84 11.03 -49.24 16.11
C VAL A 84 11.69 -48.43 17.21
N LEU A 85 12.25 -49.09 18.24
CA LEU A 85 12.97 -48.42 19.34
C LEU A 85 14.18 -47.64 18.82
N ARG A 86 14.93 -48.21 17.88
CA ARG A 86 16.09 -47.56 17.27
C ARG A 86 15.68 -46.33 16.45
N ARG A 87 14.67 -46.45 15.58
CA ARG A 87 14.15 -45.30 14.81
C ARG A 87 13.59 -44.20 15.70
N MET A 88 12.93 -44.55 16.80
CA MET A 88 12.41 -43.58 17.75
C MET A 88 13.54 -42.83 18.47
N SER A 89 14.61 -43.53 18.84
CA SER A 89 15.82 -42.91 19.42
C SER A 89 16.54 -42.01 18.41
N GLU A 90 16.71 -42.46 17.16
CA GLU A 90 17.30 -41.66 16.08
C GLU A 90 16.47 -40.39 15.79
N ASN A 91 15.14 -40.50 15.79
CA ASN A 91 14.25 -39.34 15.65
C ASN A 91 14.33 -38.39 16.85
N MET A 92 14.42 -38.91 18.08
CA MET A 92 14.50 -38.07 19.27
C MET A 92 15.85 -37.32 19.35
N THR A 93 16.94 -37.98 18.97
CA THR A 93 18.28 -37.37 18.91
C THR A 93 18.38 -36.29 17.83
N THR A 94 17.85 -36.54 16.63
CA THR A 94 17.77 -35.53 15.57
C THR A 94 16.87 -34.36 15.95
N GLN A 95 15.73 -34.61 16.62
CA GLN A 95 14.86 -33.55 17.13
C GLN A 95 15.55 -32.70 18.21
N MET A 96 16.29 -33.31 19.14
CA MET A 96 17.09 -32.57 20.14
C MET A 96 18.20 -31.74 19.49
N GLN A 97 18.89 -32.28 18.48
CA GLN A 97 19.90 -31.53 17.72
C GLN A 97 19.31 -30.32 16.99
N GLN A 98 18.12 -30.46 16.39
CA GLN A 98 17.42 -29.35 15.77
C GLN A 98 17.03 -28.28 16.80
N LEU A 99 16.50 -28.67 17.96
CA LEU A 99 16.15 -27.73 19.03
C LEU A 99 17.39 -26.99 19.59
N ASP A 100 18.51 -27.68 19.76
CA ASP A 100 19.78 -27.05 20.17
C ASP A 100 20.30 -26.06 19.11
N SER A 101 20.22 -26.43 17.83
CA SER A 101 20.59 -25.53 16.73
C SER A 101 19.69 -24.28 16.67
N PHE A 102 18.40 -24.45 16.94
CA PHE A 102 17.43 -23.35 16.99
C PHE A 102 17.69 -22.43 18.18
N ALA A 103 17.97 -22.99 19.36
CA ALA A 103 18.35 -22.23 20.55
C ALA A 103 19.62 -21.40 20.31
N LYS A 104 20.63 -21.98 19.65
CA LYS A 104 21.85 -21.27 19.25
C LYS A 104 21.59 -20.14 18.24
N GLN A 105 20.75 -20.38 17.24
CA GLN A 105 20.35 -19.33 16.28
C GLN A 105 19.58 -18.18 16.96
N LEU A 106 18.66 -18.50 17.87
CA LEU A 106 17.92 -17.50 18.67
C LEU A 106 18.87 -16.66 19.53
N SER A 107 19.83 -17.30 20.20
CA SER A 107 20.85 -16.59 20.99
C SER A 107 21.70 -15.67 20.11
N HIS A 108 22.14 -16.15 18.94
CA HIS A 108 22.93 -15.35 17.99
C HIS A 108 22.13 -14.17 17.44
N LEU A 109 20.84 -14.36 17.12
CA LEU A 109 19.97 -13.28 16.68
C LEU A 109 19.77 -12.23 17.78
N THR A 110 19.56 -12.66 19.02
CA THR A 110 19.39 -11.76 20.16
C THR A 110 20.65 -10.92 20.36
N GLN A 111 21.82 -11.56 20.37
CA GLN A 111 23.12 -10.89 20.52
C GLN A 111 23.43 -9.94 19.35
N SER A 112 23.15 -10.37 18.12
CA SER A 112 23.34 -9.52 16.93
C SER A 112 22.40 -8.32 16.95
N ASN A 113 21.16 -8.50 17.40
CA ASN A 113 20.19 -7.41 17.52
C ASN A 113 20.61 -6.40 18.61
N GLU A 114 21.09 -6.88 19.76
CA GLU A 114 21.64 -6.04 20.83
C GLU A 114 22.82 -5.19 20.33
N GLN A 115 23.81 -5.81 19.66
CA GLN A 115 24.93 -5.09 19.04
C GLN A 115 24.51 -4.06 18.00
N ARG A 116 23.45 -4.35 17.23
CA ARG A 116 22.93 -3.44 16.21
C ARG A 116 22.20 -2.25 16.84
N MET A 117 21.48 -2.47 17.93
CA MET A 117 20.82 -1.41 18.70
C MET A 117 21.85 -0.50 19.38
N ASP A 118 22.93 -1.06 19.93
CA ASP A 118 24.01 -0.26 20.50
C ASP A 118 24.71 0.61 19.44
N LYS A 119 25.06 0.03 18.29
CA LYS A 119 25.62 0.82 17.16
C LYS A 119 24.66 1.90 16.67
N MET A 120 23.35 1.61 16.65
CA MET A 120 22.34 2.61 16.28
C MET A 120 22.31 3.74 17.31
N ARG A 121 22.35 3.42 18.60
CA ARG A 121 22.39 4.41 19.68
C ARG A 121 23.64 5.29 19.58
N GLU A 122 24.81 4.70 19.37
CA GLU A 122 26.07 5.44 19.16
C GLU A 122 25.99 6.35 17.93
N THR A 123 25.43 5.87 16.82
CA THR A 123 25.30 6.66 15.59
C THR A 123 24.35 7.83 15.78
N VAL A 124 23.21 7.61 16.45
CA VAL A 124 22.23 8.67 16.77
C VAL A 124 22.81 9.69 17.72
N GLU A 125 23.53 9.26 18.76
CA GLU A 125 24.20 10.18 19.70
C GLU A 125 25.30 10.99 18.98
N GLY A 126 26.06 10.36 18.09
CA GLY A 126 27.05 11.03 17.24
C GLY A 126 26.42 12.08 16.33
N GLN A 127 25.32 11.75 15.64
CA GLN A 127 24.61 12.71 14.78
C GLN A 127 23.98 13.86 15.57
N LEU A 128 23.41 13.59 16.75
CA LEU A 128 22.87 14.65 17.61
C LEU A 128 23.96 15.61 18.09
N LYS A 129 25.14 15.10 18.48
CA LYS A 129 26.29 15.95 18.83
C LYS A 129 26.78 16.76 17.62
N ALA A 130 26.86 16.15 16.44
CA ALA A 130 27.25 16.84 15.21
C ALA A 130 26.25 17.97 14.87
N ILE A 131 24.94 17.71 14.96
CA ILE A 131 23.90 18.72 14.72
C ILE A 131 23.98 19.86 15.76
N GLN A 132 24.21 19.56 17.03
CA GLN A 132 24.38 20.59 18.07
C GLN A 132 25.61 21.46 17.80
N GLN A 133 26.74 20.85 17.40
CA GLN A 133 27.96 21.58 17.06
C GLN A 133 27.78 22.41 15.79
N ASP A 134 27.21 21.85 14.72
CA ASP A 134 26.91 22.56 13.47
C ASP A 134 25.96 23.74 13.70
N ASN A 135 24.92 23.56 14.52
CA ASN A 135 24.02 24.66 14.87
C ASN A 135 24.73 25.75 15.66
N THR A 136 25.63 25.39 16.59
CA THR A 136 26.40 26.37 17.34
C THR A 136 27.35 27.16 16.43
N ILE A 137 28.02 26.47 15.49
CA ILE A 137 28.89 27.11 14.49
C ILE A 137 28.09 28.03 13.58
N LYS A 138 26.95 27.58 13.05
CA LYS A 138 26.08 28.40 12.18
C LYS A 138 25.49 29.61 12.91
N LEU A 139 25.13 29.46 14.20
CA LEU A 139 24.67 30.59 15.02
C LEU A 139 25.79 31.62 15.22
N GLU A 140 27.03 31.18 15.41
CA GLU A 140 28.18 32.08 15.56
C GLU A 140 28.59 32.72 14.23
N GLU A 141 28.52 32.00 13.11
CA GLU A 141 28.68 32.55 11.76
C GLU A 141 27.59 33.57 11.41
N MET A 142 26.33 33.30 11.80
CA MET A 142 25.26 34.28 11.67
C MET A 142 25.51 35.50 12.54
N ARG A 143 25.97 35.34 13.79
CA ARG A 143 26.37 36.47 14.65
C ARG A 143 27.46 37.31 14.01
N LYS A 144 28.53 36.68 13.52
CA LYS A 144 29.61 37.39 12.81
C LYS A 144 29.13 38.08 11.54
N THR A 145 28.33 37.41 10.73
CA THR A 145 27.80 37.99 9.48
C THR A 145 26.85 39.15 9.77
N VAL A 146 26.04 39.05 10.82
CA VAL A 146 25.14 40.10 11.28
C VAL A 146 25.94 41.28 11.82
N ASP A 147 26.98 41.05 12.64
CA ASP A 147 27.85 42.11 13.15
C ASP A 147 28.70 42.78 12.06
N GLU A 148 29.25 42.02 11.11
CA GLU A 148 29.99 42.58 9.95
C GLU A 148 29.05 43.35 9.03
N LYS A 149 27.87 42.81 8.70
CA LYS A 149 26.91 43.54 7.86
C LYS A 149 26.32 44.74 8.59
N LEU A 150 26.11 44.69 9.90
CA LEU A 150 25.69 45.86 10.66
C LEU A 150 26.81 46.89 10.69
N ASN A 151 28.02 46.56 11.12
CA ASN A 151 29.10 47.54 11.25
C ASN A 151 29.57 48.11 9.91
N VAL A 152 29.73 47.29 8.87
CA VAL A 152 30.17 47.77 7.54
C VAL A 152 29.06 48.58 6.84
N THR A 153 27.79 48.19 6.99
CA THR A 153 26.68 48.94 6.38
C THR A 153 26.34 50.20 7.19
N LEU A 154 26.48 50.17 8.52
CA LEU A 154 26.34 51.34 9.38
C LEU A 154 27.49 52.31 9.17
N GLU A 155 28.76 51.90 9.18
CA GLU A 155 29.88 52.83 8.97
C GLU A 155 29.88 53.46 7.57
N LYS A 156 29.59 52.68 6.51
CA LYS A 156 29.46 53.26 5.16
C LYS A 156 28.27 54.19 5.03
N ARG A 157 27.07 53.78 5.49
CA ARG A 157 25.87 54.62 5.38
C ARG A 157 25.90 55.82 6.33
N LEU A 158 26.44 55.68 7.54
CA LEU A 158 26.64 56.79 8.47
C LEU A 158 27.75 57.72 7.97
N GLY A 159 28.86 57.21 7.42
CA GLY A 159 29.92 58.05 6.83
C GLY A 159 29.43 58.87 5.63
N GLU A 160 28.67 58.25 4.72
CA GLU A 160 28.03 58.96 3.60
C GLU A 160 26.95 59.92 4.07
N SER A 161 26.14 59.53 5.06
CA SER A 161 25.11 60.39 5.65
C SER A 161 25.70 61.56 6.44
N PHE A 162 26.82 61.38 7.16
CA PHE A 162 27.51 62.44 7.89
C PHE A 162 28.24 63.40 6.94
N ARG A 163 28.79 62.91 5.82
CA ARG A 163 29.34 63.80 4.78
C ARG A 163 28.25 64.65 4.14
N LEU A 164 27.10 64.04 3.81
CA LEU A 164 25.92 64.73 3.28
C LEU A 164 25.31 65.70 4.31
N VAL A 165 25.37 65.37 5.60
CA VAL A 165 24.89 66.20 6.71
C VAL A 165 25.85 67.35 7.01
N SER A 166 27.17 67.18 6.91
CA SER A 166 28.15 68.27 7.05
C SER A 166 28.06 69.26 5.89
N GLU A 167 27.92 68.76 4.65
CA GLU A 167 27.71 69.60 3.46
C GLU A 167 26.36 70.36 3.52
N ARG A 168 25.33 69.73 4.11
CA ARG A 168 24.04 70.39 4.43
C ARG A 168 24.13 71.33 5.63
N LEU A 169 24.97 71.08 6.63
CA LEU A 169 25.17 71.95 7.80
C LEU A 169 25.89 73.25 7.41
N GLU A 170 26.80 73.20 6.44
CA GLU A 170 27.46 74.38 5.88
C GLU A 170 26.49 75.24 5.04
N LEU A 171 25.59 74.60 4.28
CA LEU A 171 24.47 75.26 3.61
C LEU A 171 23.40 75.79 4.59
N VAL A 172 23.18 75.10 5.71
CA VAL A 172 22.24 75.51 6.77
C VAL A 172 22.82 76.65 7.62
N HIS A 173 24.13 76.71 7.88
CA HIS A 173 24.73 77.87 8.56
C HIS A 173 24.67 79.15 7.70
N LYS A 174 24.77 79.02 6.38
CA LYS A 174 24.45 80.12 5.44
C LYS A 174 22.95 80.45 5.41
N GLY A 175 22.08 79.45 5.56
CA GLY A 175 20.62 79.59 5.58
C GLY A 175 20.03 80.05 6.93
N LEU A 176 20.76 79.94 8.04
CA LEU A 176 20.31 80.34 9.40
C LEU A 176 20.45 81.85 9.66
N GLY A 177 21.11 82.60 8.77
CA GLY A 177 21.19 84.06 8.83
C GLY A 177 19.93 84.76 8.32
N GLU A 178 19.07 84.06 7.58
CA GLU A 178 17.80 84.57 7.07
C GLU A 178 16.68 83.64 7.53
N MET A 179 15.56 84.19 7.97
CA MET A 179 14.29 83.46 8.11
C MET A 179 13.99 82.78 9.46
N GLN A 180 13.65 83.66 10.39
CA GLN A 180 12.59 83.62 11.41
C GLN A 180 11.23 83.00 10.96
N SER A 181 11.18 81.84 10.28
CA SER A 181 9.94 81.21 9.73
C SER A 181 9.72 79.73 10.09
N LEU A 182 10.30 79.25 11.19
CA LEU A 182 10.10 77.90 11.75
C LEU A 182 8.70 77.69 12.38
N ALA A 183 7.64 78.02 11.65
CA ALA A 183 6.25 77.69 11.98
C ALA A 183 5.57 76.80 10.91
N LEU A 184 6.27 76.41 9.83
CA LEU A 184 5.65 75.77 8.65
C LEU A 184 5.95 74.26 8.48
N GLY A 185 6.86 73.66 9.25
CA GLY A 185 7.26 72.25 9.07
C GLY A 185 6.20 71.19 9.43
N VAL A 186 5.17 71.56 10.20
CA VAL A 186 4.00 70.68 10.48
C VAL A 186 2.94 70.78 9.36
N GLY A 187 3.12 71.70 8.42
CA GLY A 187 2.20 71.92 7.30
C GLY A 187 2.27 70.83 6.22
N ASP A 188 3.42 70.18 5.98
CA ASP A 188 3.58 69.27 4.85
C ASP A 188 2.86 67.93 5.01
N LEU A 189 2.75 67.38 6.23
CA LEU A 189 1.92 66.19 6.47
C LEU A 189 0.41 66.50 6.35
N LYS A 190 0.00 67.68 6.82
CA LYS A 190 -1.36 68.21 6.61
C LYS A 190 -1.63 68.43 5.11
N ARG A 191 -0.62 68.83 4.33
CA ARG A 191 -0.72 69.13 2.89
C ARG A 191 -0.83 67.89 1.99
N VAL A 192 -0.33 66.73 2.42
CA VAL A 192 -0.52 65.43 1.73
C VAL A 192 -1.95 64.91 1.94
N LEU A 193 -2.57 65.22 3.09
CA LEU A 193 -3.96 64.84 3.42
C LEU A 193 -5.02 65.83 2.90
N THR A 194 -4.65 67.03 2.44
CA THR A 194 -5.62 68.00 1.90
C THR A 194 -6.01 67.77 0.43
N ASN A 195 -5.22 67.02 -0.36
CA ASN A 195 -5.51 66.77 -1.78
C ASN A 195 -6.33 65.49 -2.01
N VAL A 196 -7.52 65.63 -2.61
CA VAL A 196 -8.48 64.54 -2.91
C VAL A 196 -7.84 63.36 -3.66
N LYS A 197 -6.94 63.63 -4.62
CA LYS A 197 -6.30 62.57 -5.43
C LYS A 197 -5.27 61.78 -4.63
N THR A 198 -4.44 62.46 -3.84
CA THR A 198 -3.42 61.83 -3.01
C THR A 198 -4.03 60.94 -1.93
N ARG A 199 -5.23 61.31 -1.45
CA ARG A 199 -6.02 60.49 -0.50
C ARG A 199 -6.52 59.18 -1.09
N GLY A 200 -7.05 59.20 -2.32
CA GLY A 200 -7.49 57.99 -3.01
C GLY A 200 -6.35 57.00 -3.17
N ILE A 201 -5.21 57.49 -3.65
CA ILE A 201 -3.97 56.70 -3.83
C ILE A 201 -3.50 56.09 -2.50
N TRP A 202 -3.60 56.81 -1.38
CA TRP A 202 -3.19 56.27 -0.08
C TRP A 202 -4.08 55.12 0.38
N GLY A 203 -5.40 55.24 0.21
CA GLY A 203 -6.35 54.16 0.52
C GLY A 203 -6.13 52.92 -0.35
N GLU A 204 -5.92 53.12 -1.65
CA GLU A 204 -5.59 52.06 -2.61
C GLU A 204 -4.26 51.37 -2.27
N MET A 205 -3.23 52.13 -1.90
CA MET A 205 -1.93 51.60 -1.50
C MET A 205 -2.03 50.74 -0.24
N GLN A 206 -2.80 51.17 0.76
CA GLN A 206 -2.99 50.40 1.99
C GLN A 206 -3.76 49.10 1.72
N LEU A 207 -4.81 49.16 0.90
CA LEU A 207 -5.56 47.98 0.46
C LEU A 207 -4.65 47.00 -0.30
N GLY A 208 -3.85 47.51 -1.25
CA GLY A 208 -2.89 46.72 -2.01
C GLY A 208 -1.87 46.02 -1.10
N SER A 209 -1.31 46.75 -0.13
CA SER A 209 -0.35 46.20 0.82
C SER A 209 -0.95 45.06 1.67
N LEU A 210 -2.21 45.19 2.11
CA LEU A 210 -2.90 44.14 2.86
C LEU A 210 -3.15 42.89 2.00
N LEU A 211 -3.54 43.08 0.74
CA LEU A 211 -3.76 41.97 -0.20
C LEU A 211 -2.46 41.24 -0.52
N GLU A 212 -1.37 41.97 -0.77
CA GLU A 212 -0.04 41.39 -1.06
C GLU A 212 0.55 40.61 0.12
N GLN A 213 0.27 41.02 1.36
CA GLN A 213 0.75 40.34 2.55
C GLN A 213 0.05 38.99 2.80
N ILE A 214 -1.22 38.86 2.39
CA ILE A 214 -2.08 37.71 2.76
C ILE A 214 -2.36 36.78 1.57
N LEU A 215 -2.55 37.33 0.37
CA LEU A 215 -2.91 36.59 -0.83
C LEU A 215 -1.76 36.53 -1.84
N THR A 216 -1.71 35.46 -2.63
CA THR A 216 -0.78 35.37 -3.76
C THR A 216 -1.30 36.16 -4.96
N ILE A 217 -0.41 36.57 -5.87
CA ILE A 217 -0.75 37.34 -7.08
C ILE A 217 -1.81 36.64 -7.95
N GLU A 218 -1.92 35.31 -7.88
CA GLU A 218 -2.93 34.54 -8.64
C GLU A 218 -4.33 34.58 -8.02
N GLN A 219 -4.44 34.97 -6.75
CA GLN A 219 -5.67 34.95 -5.96
C GLN A 219 -6.43 36.28 -5.99
N TYR A 220 -5.85 37.33 -6.56
CA TYR A 220 -6.53 38.62 -6.73
C TYR A 220 -6.05 39.31 -8.01
N ALA A 221 -6.77 40.33 -8.46
CA ALA A 221 -6.38 41.16 -9.58
C ALA A 221 -6.61 42.63 -9.25
N GLN A 222 -5.80 43.51 -9.86
CA GLN A 222 -5.87 44.96 -9.68
C GLN A 222 -6.49 45.61 -10.92
N ASN A 223 -7.28 46.67 -10.73
CA ASN A 223 -7.83 47.51 -11.80
C ASN A 223 -8.57 46.72 -12.90
N ILE A 224 -9.45 45.80 -12.51
CA ILE A 224 -10.18 44.94 -13.46
C ILE A 224 -11.64 45.35 -13.64
N ALA A 225 -12.20 45.08 -14.81
CA ALA A 225 -13.64 45.12 -15.01
C ALA A 225 -14.26 43.80 -14.57
N THR A 226 -15.01 43.81 -13.46
CA THR A 226 -15.65 42.62 -12.90
C THR A 226 -16.93 42.24 -13.63
N LYS A 227 -17.59 43.22 -14.25
CA LYS A 227 -18.82 43.05 -15.01
C LYS A 227 -18.53 42.86 -16.51
N PRO A 228 -19.02 41.78 -17.15
CA PRO A 228 -18.86 41.57 -18.59
C PRO A 228 -19.42 42.76 -19.39
N GLY A 229 -18.61 43.33 -20.28
CA GLY A 229 -18.99 44.47 -21.12
C GLY A 229 -18.97 45.84 -20.43
N SER A 230 -18.56 45.93 -19.16
CA SER A 230 -18.38 47.21 -18.46
C SER A 230 -16.96 47.76 -18.64
N SER A 231 -16.84 49.08 -18.75
CA SER A 231 -15.56 49.79 -18.68
C SER A 231 -15.17 50.19 -17.26
N GLU A 232 -16.08 50.05 -16.29
CA GLU A 232 -15.82 50.38 -14.88
C GLU A 232 -14.83 49.38 -14.30
N ARG A 233 -13.71 49.88 -13.76
CA ARG A 233 -12.65 49.08 -13.17
C ARG A 233 -12.68 49.23 -11.66
N VAL A 234 -12.76 48.11 -10.96
CA VAL A 234 -12.60 48.08 -9.51
C VAL A 234 -11.11 48.08 -9.17
N GLU A 235 -10.74 48.77 -8.10
CA GLU A 235 -9.35 48.86 -7.62
C GLU A 235 -8.75 47.46 -7.42
N PHE A 236 -9.47 46.59 -6.70
CA PHE A 236 -9.06 45.21 -6.48
C PHE A 236 -10.24 44.24 -6.56
N ALA A 237 -9.98 43.01 -6.99
CA ALA A 237 -10.96 41.94 -6.93
C ALA A 237 -10.30 40.61 -6.54
N ILE A 238 -10.89 39.90 -5.59
CA ILE A 238 -10.43 38.57 -5.18
C ILE A 238 -11.03 37.53 -6.13
N LYS A 239 -10.19 36.58 -6.53
CA LYS A 239 -10.54 35.47 -7.39
C LYS A 239 -11.12 34.31 -6.57
N LEU A 240 -12.42 34.08 -6.65
CA LEU A 240 -13.11 32.98 -5.99
C LEU A 240 -13.46 31.85 -6.97
N PRO A 241 -13.47 30.58 -6.51
CA PRO A 241 -13.95 29.47 -7.33
C PRO A 241 -15.46 29.59 -7.60
N GLY A 242 -15.86 29.52 -8.87
CA GLY A 242 -17.26 29.51 -9.26
C GLY A 242 -17.95 28.17 -9.03
N ARG A 243 -19.27 28.22 -8.88
CA ARG A 243 -20.13 27.01 -8.73
C ARG A 243 -20.56 26.40 -10.06
N ALA A 244 -20.44 27.13 -11.17
CA ALA A 244 -20.79 26.64 -12.50
C ALA A 244 -19.52 26.11 -13.17
N LYS A 245 -19.54 24.83 -13.57
CA LYS A 245 -18.52 24.06 -14.33
C LYS A 245 -17.05 24.35 -13.98
N ASP A 246 -16.33 23.33 -13.52
CA ASP A 246 -14.89 23.33 -13.25
C ASP A 246 -14.08 24.35 -14.09
N GLY A 247 -13.86 25.55 -13.54
CA GLY A 247 -13.06 26.59 -14.20
C GLY A 247 -13.58 28.02 -14.11
N ASP A 248 -14.88 28.26 -13.90
CA ASP A 248 -15.39 29.64 -13.89
C ASP A 248 -14.93 30.39 -12.65
N VAL A 249 -14.40 31.60 -12.88
CA VAL A 249 -13.89 32.49 -11.84
C VAL A 249 -14.99 33.45 -11.44
N VAL A 250 -15.27 33.54 -10.14
CA VAL A 250 -16.17 34.53 -9.58
C VAL A 250 -15.35 35.61 -8.91
N TRP A 251 -15.57 36.87 -9.30
CA TRP A 251 -14.84 38.00 -8.71
C TRP A 251 -15.55 38.52 -7.46
N LEU A 252 -14.81 38.74 -6.38
CA LEU A 252 -15.24 39.51 -5.20
C LEU A 252 -14.65 40.91 -5.27
N PRO A 253 -15.42 41.94 -5.68
CA PRO A 253 -14.92 43.30 -5.85
C PRO A 253 -14.63 43.97 -4.50
N ILE A 254 -13.52 44.72 -4.43
CA ILE A 254 -13.10 45.49 -3.26
C ILE A 254 -12.68 46.89 -3.72
N ASP A 255 -13.34 47.89 -3.17
CA ASP A 255 -13.14 49.29 -3.52
C ASP A 255 -12.89 50.11 -2.26
N ALA A 256 -11.81 50.89 -2.25
CA ALA A 256 -11.43 51.76 -1.15
C ALA A 256 -12.14 53.11 -1.28
N LYS A 257 -12.71 53.59 -0.17
CA LYS A 257 -13.24 54.95 -0.09
C LYS A 257 -12.80 55.62 1.19
N PHE A 258 -12.38 56.87 1.05
CA PHE A 258 -11.91 57.67 2.16
C PHE A 258 -12.57 59.05 2.17
N PRO A 259 -13.83 59.17 2.68
CA PRO A 259 -14.50 60.45 2.92
C PRO A 259 -13.87 61.20 4.11
N GLN A 260 -12.58 61.51 4.00
CA GLN A 260 -11.81 62.11 5.09
C GLN A 260 -12.36 63.47 5.51
N GLU A 261 -12.93 64.25 4.60
CA GLU A 261 -13.47 65.57 4.92
C GLU A 261 -14.69 65.48 5.83
N ASP A 262 -15.64 64.59 5.52
CA ASP A 262 -16.82 64.38 6.36
C ASP A 262 -16.42 63.75 7.70
N TYR A 263 -15.43 62.86 7.69
CA TYR A 263 -14.86 62.28 8.91
C TYR A 263 -14.14 63.33 9.78
N GLN A 264 -13.35 64.23 9.19
CA GLN A 264 -12.63 65.27 9.93
C GLN A 264 -13.61 66.30 10.49
N ARG A 265 -14.63 66.72 9.72
CA ARG A 265 -15.67 67.62 10.23
C ARG A 265 -16.39 67.03 11.45
N LEU A 266 -16.63 65.72 11.42
CA LEU A 266 -17.19 65.01 12.56
C LEU A 266 -16.24 65.04 13.77
N LEU A 267 -14.96 64.74 13.58
CA LEU A 267 -13.96 64.80 14.66
C LEU A 267 -13.85 66.22 15.24
N ASP A 268 -13.75 67.24 14.39
CA ASP A 268 -13.65 68.64 14.81
C ASP A 268 -14.88 69.07 15.63
N ALA A 269 -16.08 68.66 15.21
CA ALA A 269 -17.33 68.94 15.94
C ALA A 269 -17.38 68.21 17.30
N GLN A 270 -16.89 66.97 17.36
CA GLN A 270 -16.77 66.20 18.60
C GLN A 270 -15.74 66.83 19.57
N GLU A 271 -14.59 67.27 19.06
CA GLU A 271 -13.55 67.93 19.87
C GLU A 271 -14.04 69.27 20.44
N GLN A 272 -14.85 70.01 19.69
CA GLN A 272 -15.48 71.26 20.14
C GLN A 272 -16.61 71.04 21.15
N GLY A 273 -17.07 69.79 21.34
CA GLY A 273 -18.17 69.45 22.24
C GLY A 273 -19.54 69.93 21.77
N ASP A 274 -19.69 70.27 20.48
CA ASP A 274 -20.97 70.66 19.89
C ASP A 274 -21.76 69.43 19.46
N PHE A 275 -22.66 68.98 20.35
CA PHE A 275 -23.51 67.82 20.11
C PHE A 275 -24.41 67.95 18.87
N SER A 276 -24.87 69.16 18.55
CA SER A 276 -25.79 69.36 17.41
C SER A 276 -25.02 69.26 16.09
N LEU A 277 -23.86 69.93 16.02
CA LEU A 277 -22.99 69.88 14.85
C LEU A 277 -22.37 68.48 14.65
N ALA A 278 -22.02 67.78 15.73
CA ALA A 278 -21.51 66.41 15.66
C ALA A 278 -22.56 65.44 15.09
N GLU A 279 -23.84 65.61 15.43
CA GLU A 279 -24.92 64.78 14.88
C GLU A 279 -25.23 65.10 13.41
N GLU A 280 -25.17 66.38 13.02
CA GLU A 280 -25.34 66.79 11.62
C GLU A 280 -24.22 66.24 10.72
N THR A 281 -22.96 66.45 11.12
CA THR A 281 -21.78 65.96 10.38
C THR A 281 -21.72 64.44 10.33
N ALA A 282 -22.17 63.77 11.38
CA ALA A 282 -22.35 62.32 11.39
C ALA A 282 -23.36 61.83 10.35
N LYS A 283 -24.53 62.47 10.25
CA LYS A 283 -25.54 62.13 9.24
C LYS A 283 -25.04 62.39 7.82
N ALA A 284 -24.24 63.43 7.63
CA ALA A 284 -23.59 63.69 6.35
C ALA A 284 -22.61 62.57 5.98
N LEU A 285 -21.78 62.12 6.92
CA LEU A 285 -20.88 60.97 6.73
C LEU A 285 -21.66 59.68 6.41
N GLU A 286 -22.75 59.41 7.14
CA GLU A 286 -23.63 58.28 6.89
C GLU A 286 -24.20 58.31 5.45
N SER A 287 -24.74 59.45 5.04
CA SER A 287 -25.29 59.65 3.70
C SER A 287 -24.22 59.46 2.63
N ARG A 288 -22.99 59.95 2.87
CA ARG A 288 -21.86 59.76 1.97
C ARG A 288 -21.52 58.28 1.80
N ILE A 289 -21.39 57.53 2.90
CA ILE A 289 -21.09 56.09 2.87
C ILE A 289 -22.19 55.31 2.15
N LYS A 290 -23.48 55.64 2.37
CA LYS A 290 -24.59 55.02 1.63
C LYS A 290 -24.49 55.25 0.13
N ASN A 291 -24.16 56.47 -0.29
CA ASN A 291 -23.99 56.78 -1.70
C ASN A 291 -22.81 56.04 -2.33
N GLU A 292 -21.68 55.94 -1.63
CA GLU A 292 -20.53 55.14 -2.11
C GLU A 292 -20.88 53.67 -2.22
N ALA A 293 -21.55 53.08 -1.23
CA ALA A 293 -22.01 51.70 -1.28
C ALA A 293 -22.94 51.45 -2.47
N LYS A 294 -23.90 52.36 -2.70
CA LYS A 294 -24.80 52.30 -3.87
C LYS A 294 -24.03 52.37 -5.19
N ASN A 295 -23.01 53.23 -5.28
CA ASN A 295 -22.17 53.35 -6.47
C ASN A 295 -21.38 52.06 -6.74
N ILE A 296 -20.74 51.51 -5.71
CA ILE A 296 -19.98 50.25 -5.80
C ILE A 296 -20.88 49.11 -6.25
N ALA A 297 -22.07 48.99 -5.65
CA ALA A 297 -23.05 47.97 -6.00
C ALA A 297 -23.44 48.03 -7.49
N ASN A 298 -23.79 49.22 -7.98
CA ASN A 298 -24.22 49.41 -9.37
C ASN A 298 -23.09 49.17 -10.39
N LYS A 299 -21.85 49.54 -10.04
CA LYS A 299 -20.70 49.46 -10.94
C LYS A 299 -20.13 48.04 -11.03
N TYR A 300 -20.03 47.33 -9.91
CA TYR A 300 -19.18 46.16 -9.81
C TYR A 300 -19.90 44.84 -9.53
N ILE A 301 -21.15 44.85 -9.02
CA ILE A 301 -21.89 43.63 -8.73
C ILE A 301 -22.66 43.18 -9.98
N SER A 302 -22.39 41.96 -10.45
CA SER A 302 -23.04 41.33 -11.60
C SER A 302 -22.94 39.79 -11.53
N VAL A 303 -23.88 39.16 -10.83
CA VAL A 303 -24.01 37.69 -10.77
C VAL A 303 -24.39 37.16 -12.16
N PRO A 304 -23.75 36.08 -12.69
CA PRO A 304 -22.84 35.14 -12.03
C PRO A 304 -21.34 35.46 -12.13
N ALA A 305 -20.93 36.54 -12.80
CA ALA A 305 -19.51 36.89 -12.97
C ALA A 305 -18.84 37.37 -11.66
N THR A 306 -19.63 37.89 -10.73
CA THR A 306 -19.17 38.33 -9.41
C THR A 306 -19.95 37.67 -8.29
N THR A 307 -19.46 37.81 -7.07
CA THR A 307 -20.23 37.56 -5.86
C THR A 307 -21.50 38.41 -5.82
N ASP A 308 -22.47 37.97 -5.04
CA ASP A 308 -23.72 38.69 -4.79
C ASP A 308 -23.56 39.88 -3.85
N PHE A 309 -22.35 40.10 -3.32
CA PHE A 309 -21.95 41.24 -2.51
C PHE A 309 -20.56 41.75 -2.92
N ALA A 310 -20.22 42.98 -2.53
CA ALA A 310 -18.88 43.56 -2.66
C ALA A 310 -18.38 44.15 -1.34
N ILE A 311 -17.10 44.48 -1.26
CA ILE A 311 -16.48 45.04 -0.07
C ILE A 311 -16.21 46.54 -0.26
N LEU A 312 -16.68 47.34 0.67
CA LEU A 312 -16.27 48.73 0.85
C LEU A 312 -15.15 48.79 1.89
N PHE A 313 -13.96 49.15 1.46
CA PHE A 313 -12.79 49.27 2.35
C PHE A 313 -12.62 50.70 2.85
N LEU A 314 -12.49 50.84 4.17
CA LEU A 314 -12.23 52.10 4.85
C LEU A 314 -10.79 52.07 5.39
N PRO A 315 -9.87 52.91 4.87
CA PRO A 315 -8.43 52.84 5.17
C PRO A 315 -8.05 53.03 6.65
N THR A 316 -8.86 53.75 7.44
CA THR A 316 -8.57 54.01 8.85
C THR A 316 -9.54 53.28 9.76
N GLU A 317 -9.02 52.69 10.85
CA GLU A 317 -9.84 52.03 11.86
C GLU A 317 -10.82 53.00 12.54
N GLY A 318 -10.42 54.26 12.73
CA GLY A 318 -11.30 55.28 13.30
C GLY A 318 -12.52 55.57 12.42
N LEU A 319 -12.34 55.67 11.10
CA LEU A 319 -13.45 55.85 10.17
C LEU A 319 -14.37 54.63 10.15
N TYR A 320 -13.79 53.43 10.14
CA TYR A 320 -14.56 52.20 10.24
C TYR A 320 -15.37 52.12 11.54
N ALA A 321 -14.77 52.49 12.68
CA ALA A 321 -15.44 52.53 13.97
C ALA A 321 -16.60 53.54 14.02
N GLU A 322 -16.46 54.71 13.40
CA GLU A 322 -17.56 55.68 13.31
C GLU A 322 -18.71 55.17 12.45
N VAL A 323 -18.43 54.43 11.37
CA VAL A 323 -19.48 53.77 10.57
C VAL A 323 -20.21 52.69 11.37
N LEU A 324 -19.48 51.87 12.12
CA LEU A 324 -20.05 50.83 12.99
C LEU A 324 -20.89 51.40 14.13
N ARG A 325 -20.52 52.57 14.66
CA ARG A 325 -21.24 53.23 15.76
C ARG A 325 -22.65 53.65 15.35
N ARG A 326 -22.93 53.79 14.05
CA ARG A 326 -24.24 54.22 13.54
C ARG A 326 -25.23 53.06 13.52
N PRO A 327 -26.30 53.10 14.34
CA PRO A 327 -27.25 52.01 14.43
C PRO A 327 -27.89 51.69 13.08
N GLY A 328 -27.84 50.43 12.67
CA GLY A 328 -28.49 49.93 11.45
C GLY A 328 -27.84 50.34 10.13
N LEU A 329 -26.78 51.16 10.13
CA LEU A 329 -26.11 51.57 8.89
C LEU A 329 -25.54 50.35 8.14
N CYS A 330 -24.71 49.55 8.80
CA CYS A 330 -24.12 48.36 8.20
C CYS A 330 -25.18 47.35 7.71
N ASP A 331 -26.29 47.20 8.44
CA ASP A 331 -27.40 46.32 8.04
C ASP A 331 -28.07 46.80 6.75
N ILE A 332 -28.29 48.12 6.63
CA ILE A 332 -28.82 48.73 5.39
C ILE A 332 -27.84 48.51 4.23
N LEU A 333 -26.54 48.76 4.45
CA LEU A 333 -25.52 48.59 3.41
C LEU A 333 -25.45 47.15 2.89
N MET A 334 -25.51 46.17 3.80
CA MET A 334 -25.49 44.76 3.45
C MET A 334 -26.81 44.30 2.81
N ARG A 335 -27.96 44.71 3.33
CA ARG A 335 -29.27 44.23 2.86
C ARG A 335 -29.67 44.86 1.53
N GLU A 336 -29.56 46.18 1.41
CA GLU A 336 -30.05 46.94 0.25
C GLU A 336 -29.02 47.03 -0.86
N TYR A 337 -27.76 47.31 -0.53
CA TYR A 337 -26.70 47.51 -1.54
C TYR A 337 -25.78 46.30 -1.71
N LYS A 338 -25.94 45.26 -0.87
CA LYS A 338 -25.05 44.09 -0.88
C LYS A 338 -23.59 44.49 -0.68
N ILE A 339 -23.34 45.44 0.22
CA ILE A 339 -21.99 45.92 0.53
C ILE A 339 -21.63 45.55 1.97
N ILE A 340 -20.49 44.90 2.13
CA ILE A 340 -19.87 44.65 3.44
C ILE A 340 -18.81 45.72 3.65
N VAL A 341 -18.90 46.45 4.77
CA VAL A 341 -17.91 47.46 5.14
C VAL A 341 -16.81 46.81 5.97
N THR A 342 -15.56 47.16 5.68
CA THR A 342 -14.40 46.63 6.41
C THR A 342 -13.37 47.72 6.70
N GLY A 343 -12.78 47.68 7.89
CA GLY A 343 -11.52 48.37 8.20
C GLY A 343 -10.31 47.45 7.96
N PRO A 344 -9.06 47.94 8.11
CA PRO A 344 -7.83 47.19 7.88
C PRO A 344 -7.77 45.84 8.61
N THR A 345 -8.10 45.81 9.89
CA THR A 345 -8.05 44.61 10.73
C THR A 345 -9.14 43.61 10.36
N THR A 346 -10.34 44.10 10.07
CA THR A 346 -11.48 43.25 9.68
C THR A 346 -11.25 42.65 8.30
N LEU A 347 -10.73 43.43 7.36
CA LEU A 347 -10.35 42.94 6.04
C LEU A 347 -9.25 41.90 6.16
N ALA A 348 -8.19 42.16 6.93
CA ALA A 348 -7.12 41.18 7.15
C ALA A 348 -7.65 39.86 7.73
N ALA A 349 -8.57 39.91 8.68
CA ALA A 349 -9.22 38.72 9.23
C ALA A 349 -10.04 37.97 8.17
N LEU A 350 -10.83 38.69 7.35
CA LEU A 350 -11.60 38.12 6.25
C LEU A 350 -10.69 37.44 5.20
N LEU A 351 -9.61 38.11 4.81
CA LEU A 351 -8.62 37.58 3.85
C LEU A 351 -7.95 36.32 4.39
N ASN A 352 -7.56 36.28 5.67
CA ASN A 352 -7.00 35.10 6.30
C ASN A 352 -7.99 33.92 6.31
N SER A 353 -9.27 34.19 6.57
CA SER A 353 -10.33 33.17 6.49
C SER A 353 -10.48 32.62 5.08
N LEU A 354 -10.49 33.49 4.06
CA LEU A 354 -10.53 33.11 2.64
C LEU A 354 -9.29 32.30 2.23
N GLN A 355 -8.11 32.66 2.74
CA GLN A 355 -6.86 31.94 2.46
C GLN A 355 -6.94 30.48 2.89
N MET A 356 -7.56 30.18 4.04
CA MET A 356 -7.78 28.81 4.49
C MET A 356 -8.75 28.05 3.56
N GLY A 357 -9.79 28.72 3.06
CA GLY A 357 -10.68 28.17 2.05
C GLY A 357 -9.96 27.82 0.73
N PHE A 358 -9.07 28.69 0.25
CA PHE A 358 -8.25 28.43 -0.93
C PHE A 358 -7.28 27.26 -0.73
N ARG A 359 -6.67 27.12 0.45
CA ARG A 359 -5.80 25.98 0.76
C ARG A 359 -6.57 24.66 0.73
N THR A 360 -7.76 24.61 1.31
CA THR A 360 -8.61 23.41 1.27
C THR A 360 -8.99 23.03 -0.17
N LEU A 361 -9.38 23.99 -0.99
CA LEU A 361 -9.71 23.73 -2.40
C LEU A 361 -8.50 23.27 -3.22
N ALA A 362 -7.32 23.86 -2.98
CA ALA A 362 -6.10 23.45 -3.66
C ALA A 362 -5.70 22.00 -3.32
N ILE A 363 -5.96 21.57 -2.07
CA ILE A 363 -5.76 20.18 -1.64
C ILE A 363 -6.75 19.25 -2.35
N GLU A 364 -8.03 19.60 -2.44
CA GLU A 364 -9.05 18.80 -3.12
C GLU A 364 -8.74 18.57 -4.62
N LYS A 365 -8.27 19.61 -5.31
CA LYS A 365 -7.84 19.48 -6.72
C LYS A 365 -6.67 18.52 -6.88
N ARG A 366 -5.68 18.57 -6.00
CA ARG A 366 -4.54 17.63 -6.01
C ARG A 366 -4.96 16.19 -5.71
N SER A 367 -5.94 15.98 -4.82
CA SER A 367 -6.50 14.65 -4.57
C SER A 367 -7.23 14.08 -5.79
N SER A 368 -7.87 14.93 -6.59
CA SER A 368 -8.52 14.53 -7.84
C SER A 368 -7.52 14.09 -8.91
N GLU A 369 -6.36 14.74 -8.98
CA GLU A 369 -5.25 14.34 -9.85
C GLU A 369 -4.70 12.95 -9.49
N VAL A 370 -4.56 12.66 -8.18
CA VAL A 370 -4.18 11.32 -7.69
C VAL A 370 -5.19 10.25 -8.13
N TRP A 371 -6.49 10.54 -8.08
CA TRP A 371 -7.53 9.62 -8.57
C TRP A 371 -7.42 9.34 -10.06
N ASN A 372 -7.11 10.35 -10.88
CA ASN A 372 -6.89 10.17 -12.31
C ASN A 372 -5.67 9.29 -12.60
N ILE A 373 -4.57 9.51 -11.86
CA ILE A 373 -3.36 8.68 -11.97
C ILE A 373 -3.66 7.23 -11.56
N LEU A 374 -4.40 7.02 -10.46
CA LEU A 374 -4.83 5.69 -10.03
C LEU A 374 -5.76 5.02 -11.05
N GLY A 375 -6.63 5.78 -11.71
CA GLY A 375 -7.46 5.30 -12.82
C GLY A 375 -6.63 4.84 -14.02
N ALA A 376 -5.61 5.61 -14.40
CA ALA A 376 -4.68 5.23 -15.46
C ALA A 376 -3.89 3.95 -15.11
N VAL A 377 -3.38 3.87 -13.87
CA VAL A 377 -2.67 2.68 -13.37
C VAL A 377 -3.59 1.45 -13.35
N LYS A 378 -4.85 1.58 -12.92
CA LYS A 378 -5.84 0.49 -12.98
C LYS A 378 -6.06 -0.01 -14.39
N SER A 379 -6.11 0.89 -15.38
CA SER A 379 -6.24 0.50 -16.79
C SER A 379 -5.01 -0.27 -17.28
N GLU A 380 -3.80 0.14 -16.90
CA GLU A 380 -2.57 -0.57 -17.26
C GLU A 380 -2.49 -1.96 -16.60
N PHE A 381 -2.89 -2.08 -15.34
CA PHE A 381 -2.99 -3.38 -14.66
C PHE A 381 -4.01 -4.32 -15.34
N GLY A 382 -5.12 -3.80 -15.86
CA GLY A 382 -6.06 -4.58 -16.66
C GLY A 382 -5.41 -5.16 -17.92
N LYS A 383 -4.69 -4.32 -18.69
CA LYS A 383 -3.95 -4.77 -19.88
C LYS A 383 -2.87 -5.80 -19.55
N PHE A 384 -2.19 -5.65 -18.42
CA PHE A 384 -1.20 -6.62 -17.94
C PHE A 384 -1.84 -7.97 -17.61
N GLY A 385 -3.02 -7.98 -17.00
CA GLY A 385 -3.82 -9.18 -16.78
C GLY A 385 -4.13 -9.93 -18.08
N ASP A 386 -4.59 -9.21 -19.11
CA ASP A 386 -4.87 -9.81 -20.43
C ASP A 386 -3.61 -10.43 -21.07
N LEU A 387 -2.44 -9.84 -20.83
CA LEU A 387 -1.16 -10.32 -21.34
C LEU A 387 -0.69 -11.59 -20.63
N LEU A 388 -0.90 -11.67 -19.30
CA LEU A 388 -0.69 -12.87 -18.51
C LEU A 388 -1.62 -14.02 -18.95
N ASP A 389 -2.90 -13.74 -19.18
CA ASP A 389 -3.86 -14.74 -19.66
C ASP A 389 -3.47 -15.31 -21.03
N LYS A 390 -3.01 -14.46 -21.96
CA LYS A 390 -2.47 -14.90 -23.25
C LYS A 390 -1.23 -15.77 -23.08
N THR A 391 -0.34 -15.40 -22.16
CA THR A 391 0.89 -16.15 -21.87
C THR A 391 0.57 -17.53 -21.26
N HIS A 392 -0.38 -17.58 -20.33
CA HIS A 392 -0.88 -18.83 -19.76
C HIS A 392 -1.44 -19.77 -20.84
N LYS A 393 -2.27 -19.25 -21.77
CA LYS A 393 -2.79 -20.05 -22.89
C LYS A 393 -1.67 -20.63 -23.77
N LYS A 394 -0.65 -19.85 -24.11
CA LYS A 394 0.49 -20.33 -24.90
C LYS A 394 1.28 -21.42 -24.17
N LEU A 395 1.49 -21.28 -22.86
CA LEU A 395 2.14 -22.33 -22.05
C LEU A 395 1.30 -23.61 -22.00
N GLN A 396 -0.02 -23.49 -21.89
CA GLN A 396 -0.93 -24.64 -21.94
C GLN A 396 -0.85 -25.36 -23.29
N GLU A 397 -0.83 -24.62 -24.40
CA GLU A 397 -0.68 -25.18 -25.75
C GLU A 397 0.68 -25.88 -25.94
N ALA A 398 1.76 -25.28 -25.44
CA ALA A 398 3.08 -25.90 -25.44
C ALA A 398 3.07 -27.20 -24.61
N SER A 399 2.46 -27.20 -23.43
CA SER A 399 2.31 -28.40 -22.59
C SER A 399 1.54 -29.51 -23.30
N ASN A 400 0.41 -29.20 -23.95
CA ASN A 400 -0.37 -30.17 -24.72
C ASN A 400 0.43 -30.75 -25.91
N SER A 401 1.28 -29.93 -26.54
CA SER A 401 2.14 -30.36 -27.63
C SER A 401 3.22 -31.33 -27.16
N ILE A 402 3.83 -31.07 -26.01
CA ILE A 402 4.80 -31.98 -25.36
C ILE A 402 4.15 -33.33 -25.04
N ASP A 403 2.93 -33.32 -24.49
CA ASP A 403 2.19 -34.56 -24.19
C ASP A 403 1.90 -35.39 -25.45
N THR A 404 1.55 -34.71 -26.55
CA THR A 404 1.30 -35.36 -27.84
C THR A 404 2.58 -35.99 -28.40
N ALA A 405 3.69 -35.26 -28.35
CA ALA A 405 5.00 -35.76 -28.74
C ALA A 405 5.40 -36.97 -27.88
N ALA A 406 5.22 -36.91 -26.57
CA ALA A 406 5.52 -38.03 -25.66
C ALA A 406 4.70 -39.29 -25.99
N ARG A 407 3.41 -39.15 -26.30
CA ARG A 407 2.56 -40.28 -26.74
C ARG A 407 3.03 -40.87 -28.07
N LYS A 408 3.38 -40.01 -29.03
CA LYS A 408 3.88 -40.44 -30.35
C LYS A 408 5.21 -41.17 -30.21
N THR A 409 6.14 -40.64 -29.40
CA THR A 409 7.41 -41.29 -29.07
C THR A 409 7.18 -42.66 -28.46
N ARG A 410 6.33 -42.82 -27.42
CA ARG A 410 6.01 -44.14 -26.85
C ARG A 410 5.46 -45.12 -27.88
N THR A 411 4.63 -44.64 -28.81
CA THR A 411 4.06 -45.47 -29.88
C THR A 411 5.14 -45.91 -30.87
N ILE A 412 6.04 -44.99 -31.26
CA ILE A 412 7.19 -45.27 -32.12
C ILE A 412 8.15 -46.25 -31.43
N THR A 413 8.51 -46.02 -30.17
CA THR A 413 9.36 -46.94 -29.39
C THR A 413 8.73 -48.32 -29.29
N ARG A 414 7.41 -48.43 -29.10
CA ARG A 414 6.72 -49.73 -29.09
C ARG A 414 6.84 -50.45 -30.44
N LYS A 415 6.63 -49.74 -31.55
CA LYS A 415 6.76 -50.30 -32.90
C LYS A 415 8.21 -50.65 -33.28
N LEU A 416 9.19 -49.88 -32.79
CA LEU A 416 10.61 -50.14 -33.00
C LEU A 416 11.12 -51.31 -32.16
N LYS A 417 10.48 -51.59 -31.01
CA LYS A 417 10.82 -52.74 -30.16
C LYS A 417 10.47 -54.09 -30.80
N ASP A 418 9.56 -54.09 -31.78
CA ASP A 418 9.18 -55.28 -32.57
C ASP A 418 10.11 -55.49 -33.79
N VAL A 419 11.07 -54.58 -34.04
CA VAL A 419 12.06 -54.69 -35.10
C VAL A 419 13.38 -55.14 -34.45
N GLU A 420 13.90 -56.31 -34.86
CA GLU A 420 15.17 -56.86 -34.36
C GLU A 420 16.30 -55.81 -34.41
N GLU A 421 17.07 -55.71 -33.32
CA GLU A 421 18.28 -54.87 -33.26
C GLU A 421 19.29 -55.36 -34.31
N LEU A 422 19.51 -54.53 -35.34
CA LEU A 422 20.56 -54.75 -36.32
C LEU A 422 21.95 -54.51 -35.68
N PRO A 423 22.98 -55.29 -36.06
CA PRO A 423 24.35 -55.07 -35.62
C PRO A 423 24.82 -53.64 -35.90
N GLN A 424 25.54 -53.06 -34.94
CA GLN A 424 25.90 -51.64 -34.90
C GLN A 424 26.64 -51.12 -36.15
N GLU A 425 27.29 -52.00 -36.91
CA GLU A 425 28.00 -51.65 -38.15
C GLU A 425 27.07 -51.36 -39.34
N GLU A 426 25.87 -51.95 -39.42
CA GLU A 426 24.92 -51.69 -40.53
C GLU A 426 24.05 -50.45 -40.27
N ALA A 427 23.79 -50.10 -39.02
CA ALA A 427 23.00 -48.92 -38.66
C ALA A 427 23.73 -47.60 -39.01
N VAL A 428 25.07 -47.58 -38.89
CA VAL A 428 25.91 -46.42 -39.22
C VAL A 428 25.94 -46.14 -40.73
N ASN A 429 25.86 -47.18 -41.56
CA ASN A 429 25.83 -47.03 -43.02
C ASN A 429 24.49 -46.50 -43.56
N ILE A 430 23.38 -46.75 -42.86
CA ILE A 430 22.05 -46.32 -43.32
C ILE A 430 21.69 -44.91 -42.84
N LEU A 431 22.08 -44.53 -41.62
CA LEU A 431 21.67 -43.24 -41.06
C LEU A 431 22.53 -42.06 -41.52
N GLY A 432 23.76 -42.32 -41.97
CA GLY A 432 24.70 -41.26 -42.31
C GLY A 432 25.08 -40.43 -41.08
N THR A 433 26.36 -40.07 -40.96
CA THR A 433 26.84 -39.18 -39.91
C THR A 433 26.20 -37.80 -40.02
N ALA A 434 25.05 -37.58 -39.38
CA ALA A 434 24.52 -36.25 -39.15
C ALA A 434 25.18 -35.68 -37.89
N ALA A 435 26.37 -35.10 -38.10
CA ALA A 435 26.99 -34.21 -37.14
C ALA A 435 26.01 -33.07 -36.84
N ILE A 436 25.60 -32.95 -35.58
CA ILE A 436 24.83 -31.82 -35.09
C ILE A 436 25.79 -30.63 -35.08
N SER A 437 25.63 -29.74 -36.04
CA SER A 437 26.22 -28.40 -35.99
C SER A 437 25.35 -27.56 -35.05
N GLU A 438 25.96 -27.12 -33.96
CA GLU A 438 25.45 -26.03 -33.12
C GLU A 438 25.45 -24.74 -33.93
N GLU A 439 24.28 -24.29 -34.39
CA GLU A 439 24.04 -22.88 -34.67
C GLU A 439 23.18 -22.31 -33.55
N LEU A 440 23.90 -21.77 -32.55
CA LEU A 440 23.44 -20.68 -31.71
C LEU A 440 23.19 -19.48 -32.63
N ASP A 441 21.93 -19.12 -32.84
CA ASP A 441 21.60 -17.81 -33.38
C ASP A 441 20.85 -16.98 -32.33
N ASN A 442 21.55 -15.91 -31.95
CA ASN A 442 21.09 -14.80 -31.15
C ASN A 442 19.83 -14.19 -31.79
N CYS A 443 18.86 -13.81 -30.94
CA CYS A 443 17.98 -12.71 -31.26
C CYS A 443 17.92 -11.78 -30.05
N ASP A 444 18.31 -10.53 -30.34
CA ASP A 444 18.22 -9.32 -29.51
C ASP A 444 16.82 -9.05 -28.95
#